data_AF-A0A3D2UKD4-F1
#
_entry.id   AF-A0A3D2UKD4-F1
#
_cell.length_a   1.000
_cell.length_b   1.000
_cell.length_c   1.000
_cell.angle_alpha   90.00
_cell.angle_beta   90.00
_cell.angle_gamma   90.00
#
_symmetry.space_group_name_H-M   'P 1'
#
loop_
_entity.id
_entity.type
_entity.pdbx_description
1 polymer ?
#
loop_
_entity_poly.entity_id
_entity_poly.type
_entity_poly.pdbx_seq_one_letter_code
_entity_poly.pdbx_strand_id
1 'polypeptide(L)'
;LGGGMYISISRPELFTVSLICLLVGFIMTQVGMYMGNRWGRSPRPDEKIDAGLKGMHSEFTMYHYASPIPHLLVGPAGVWILRPYHQGGKIFYDGAKKRWKNKGGGFFAGYMRIFGL
;
A
#
# COMPACT_ATOMS: atom_id res chain seq x y z
N LEU A 1 -21.45 -15.97 11.76
CA LEU A 1 -21.63 -15.23 13.04
C LEU A 1 -22.47 -16.02 14.05
N GLY A 2 -23.65 -16.55 13.67
CA GLY A 2 -24.50 -17.34 14.59
C GLY A 2 -23.85 -18.60 15.20
N GLY A 3 -23.07 -19.36 14.43
CA GLY A 3 -22.38 -20.56 14.95
C GLY A 3 -21.30 -20.28 16.00
N GLY A 4 -20.59 -19.15 15.88
CA GLY A 4 -19.59 -18.73 16.87
C GLY A 4 -20.22 -18.24 18.18
N MET A 5 -21.37 -17.55 18.09
CA MET A 5 -22.15 -17.14 19.26
C MET A 5 -22.73 -18.35 20.02
N TYR A 6 -23.22 -19.36 19.30
CA TYR A 6 -23.77 -20.57 19.90
C TYR A 6 -22.71 -21.41 20.64
N ILE A 7 -21.51 -21.56 20.06
CA ILE A 7 -20.37 -22.25 20.70
C ILE A 7 -19.87 -21.45 21.91
N SER A 8 -19.84 -20.12 21.82
CA SER A 8 -19.44 -19.22 22.93
C SER A 8 -20.33 -19.33 24.15
N ILE A 9 -21.63 -19.61 23.98
CA ILE A 9 -22.59 -19.76 25.09
C ILE A 9 -22.60 -21.21 25.62
N SER A 10 -22.34 -22.19 24.75
CA SER A 10 -22.43 -23.63 25.10
C SER A 10 -21.15 -24.23 25.65
N ARG A 11 -19.98 -23.65 25.37
CA ARG A 11 -18.64 -24.16 25.71
C ARG A 11 -17.68 -23.00 26.04
N PRO A 12 -17.75 -22.41 27.24
CA PRO A 12 -16.91 -21.27 27.62
C PRO A 12 -15.40 -21.58 27.57
N GLU A 13 -14.98 -22.85 27.68
CA GLU A 13 -13.57 -23.23 27.53
C GLU A 13 -13.01 -23.03 26.10
N LEU A 14 -13.87 -23.08 25.08
CA LEU A 14 -13.49 -22.90 23.67
C LEU A 14 -13.53 -21.44 23.21
N PHE A 15 -14.15 -20.55 24.00
CA PHE A 15 -14.25 -19.14 23.67
C PHE A 15 -12.86 -18.48 23.53
N THR A 16 -11.95 -18.75 24.47
CA THR A 16 -10.57 -18.24 24.43
C THR A 16 -9.81 -18.76 23.21
N VAL A 17 -9.97 -20.04 22.87
CA VAL A 17 -9.35 -20.64 21.67
C VAL A 17 -9.90 -19.98 20.40
N SER A 18 -11.20 -19.70 20.37
CA SER A 18 -11.87 -19.03 19.23
C SER A 18 -11.33 -17.61 19.01
N LEU A 19 -11.11 -16.85 20.09
CA LEU A 19 -10.53 -15.51 20.04
C LEU A 19 -9.08 -15.53 19.55
N ILE A 20 -8.27 -16.48 20.00
CA ILE A 20 -6.89 -16.63 19.53
C ILE A 20 -6.87 -16.98 18.04
N CYS A 21 -7.69 -17.93 17.59
CA CYS A 21 -7.81 -18.26 16.17
C CYS A 21 -8.26 -17.06 15.31
N LEU A 22 -9.17 -16.22 15.81
CA LEU A 22 -9.60 -15.00 15.12
C LEU A 22 -8.43 -14.01 14.96
N LEU A 23 -7.64 -13.81 16.02
CA LEU A 23 -6.51 -12.89 16.04
C LEU A 23 -5.41 -13.36 15.07
N VAL A 24 -5.10 -14.67 15.07
CA VAL A 24 -4.17 -15.28 14.12
C VAL A 24 -4.68 -15.16 12.69
N GLY A 25 -5.96 -15.47 12.45
CA GLY A 25 -6.58 -15.33 11.13
C GLY A 25 -6.51 -13.89 10.62
N PHE A 26 -6.77 -12.92 11.49
CA PHE A 26 -6.66 -11.50 11.16
C PHE A 26 -5.23 -11.11 10.76
N ILE A 27 -4.22 -11.47 11.55
CA ILE A 27 -2.81 -11.21 11.21
C ILE A 27 -2.45 -11.85 9.87
N MET A 28 -2.88 -13.09 9.63
CA MET A 28 -2.61 -13.79 8.37
C MET A 28 -3.25 -13.07 7.18
N THR A 29 -4.47 -12.54 7.34
CA THR A 29 -5.11 -11.70 6.33
C THR A 29 -4.34 -10.40 6.10
N GLN A 30 -3.86 -9.73 7.16
CA GLN A 30 -3.04 -8.52 7.01
C GLN A 30 -1.76 -8.80 6.21
N VAL A 31 -1.06 -9.91 6.50
CA VAL A 31 0.13 -10.33 5.75
C VAL A 31 -0.22 -10.68 4.30
N GLY A 32 -1.30 -11.44 4.08
CA GLY A 32 -1.78 -11.80 2.75
C GLY A 32 -2.09 -10.57 1.89
N MET A 33 -2.76 -9.57 2.46
CA MET A 33 -3.01 -8.29 1.78
C MET A 33 -1.72 -7.53 1.47
N TYR A 34 -0.77 -7.47 2.40
CA TYR A 34 0.53 -6.84 2.18
C TYR A 34 1.27 -7.48 1.00
N MET A 35 1.35 -8.81 0.95
CA MET A 35 1.97 -9.53 -0.16
C MET A 35 1.20 -9.34 -1.47
N GLY A 36 -0.13 -9.37 -1.41
CA GLY A 36 -1.01 -9.14 -2.57
C GLY A 36 -0.86 -7.75 -3.18
N ASN A 37 -0.76 -6.70 -2.36
CA ASN A 37 -0.54 -5.33 -2.84
C ASN A 37 0.88 -5.13 -3.39
N ARG A 38 1.88 -5.87 -2.87
CA ARG A 38 3.27 -5.76 -3.33
C ARG A 38 3.54 -6.52 -4.63
N TRP A 39 2.99 -7.72 -4.80
CA TRP A 39 3.33 -8.60 -5.93
C TRP A 39 2.15 -9.01 -6.82
N GLY A 40 0.91 -8.84 -6.36
CA GLY A 40 -0.28 -9.43 -6.98
C GLY A 40 -1.02 -8.59 -8.03
N ARG A 41 -0.90 -7.25 -8.03
CA ARG A 41 -1.61 -6.37 -8.97
C ARG A 41 -0.65 -5.61 -9.89
N SER A 42 -0.86 -5.75 -11.20
CA SER A 42 -0.28 -4.89 -12.24
C SER A 42 -1.29 -3.81 -12.67
N PRO A 43 -0.90 -2.56 -12.98
CA PRO A 43 0.46 -2.05 -13.03
C PRO A 43 1.07 -1.86 -11.64
N ARG A 44 2.18 -2.55 -11.39
CA ARG A 44 2.88 -2.56 -10.12
C ARG A 44 3.64 -1.22 -9.93
N PRO A 45 4.04 -0.85 -8.69
CA PRO A 45 4.73 0.42 -8.46
C PRO A 45 6.04 0.58 -9.25
N ASP A 46 6.79 -0.49 -9.44
CA ASP A 46 7.97 -0.57 -10.32
C ASP A 46 7.59 -0.30 -11.78
N GLU A 47 6.60 -1.00 -12.33
CA GLU A 47 6.15 -0.82 -13.72
C GLU A 47 5.64 0.61 -13.99
N LYS A 48 5.00 1.24 -13.00
CA LYS A 48 4.56 2.65 -13.10
C LYS A 48 5.72 3.62 -13.09
N ILE A 49 6.74 3.35 -12.28
CA ILE A 49 7.95 4.18 -12.22
C ILE A 49 8.69 4.07 -13.56
N ASP A 50 8.85 2.85 -14.09
CA ASP A 50 9.48 2.63 -15.39
C ASP A 50 8.71 3.31 -16.51
N ALA A 51 7.38 3.17 -16.54
CA ALA A 51 6.56 3.87 -17.52
C ALA A 51 6.67 5.40 -17.42
N GLY A 52 6.74 5.94 -16.20
CA GLY A 52 6.89 7.38 -15.95
C GLY A 52 8.28 7.92 -16.31
N LEU A 53 9.32 7.08 -16.27
CA LEU A 53 10.71 7.45 -16.45
C LEU A 53 11.34 6.91 -17.75
N LYS A 54 10.56 6.22 -18.59
CA LYS A 54 10.98 5.69 -19.89
C LYS A 54 11.54 6.76 -20.85
N GLY A 55 11.18 8.03 -20.65
CA GLY A 55 11.67 9.16 -21.46
C GLY A 55 13.00 9.78 -20.99
N MET A 56 13.65 9.21 -19.98
CA MET A 56 14.89 9.75 -19.43
C MET A 56 16.11 9.40 -20.31
N HIS A 57 17.14 10.26 -20.29
CA HIS A 57 18.39 10.03 -21.02
C HIS A 57 19.10 8.75 -20.56
N SER A 58 19.86 8.10 -21.45
CA SER A 58 20.50 6.80 -21.20
C SER A 58 21.55 6.79 -20.09
N GLU A 59 21.94 7.96 -19.59
CA GLU A 59 22.90 8.10 -18.49
C GLU A 59 22.28 7.79 -17.12
N PHE A 60 20.96 7.65 -17.06
CA PHE A 60 20.24 7.30 -15.86
C PHE A 60 19.95 5.80 -15.82
N THR A 61 20.35 5.13 -14.74
CA THR A 61 20.07 3.72 -14.48
C THR A 61 19.15 3.59 -13.28
N MET A 62 18.06 2.84 -13.46
CA MET A 62 17.11 2.53 -12.40
C MET A 62 17.39 1.14 -11.82
N TYR A 63 17.45 1.06 -10.49
CA TYR A 63 17.55 -0.19 -9.75
C TYR A 63 16.30 -0.39 -8.91
N HIS A 64 15.61 -1.52 -9.12
CA HIS A 64 14.46 -1.95 -8.33
C HIS A 64 14.90 -3.06 -7.38
N TYR A 65 14.63 -2.89 -6.08
CA TYR A 65 14.87 -3.88 -5.02
C TYR A 65 16.30 -4.47 -4.93
N ALA A 66 17.29 -3.86 -5.60
CA ALA A 66 18.69 -4.29 -5.57
C ALA A 66 19.44 -3.83 -4.30
N SER A 67 18.84 -2.94 -3.52
CA SER A 67 19.38 -2.38 -2.29
C SER A 67 18.30 -2.41 -1.18
N PRO A 68 18.61 -2.04 0.07
CA PRO A 68 17.60 -1.88 1.12
C PRO A 68 16.49 -0.88 0.76
N ILE A 69 16.70 -0.09 -0.29
CA ILE A 69 15.79 0.92 -0.81
C ILE A 69 15.01 0.35 -2.01
N PRO A 70 13.66 0.51 -2.06
CA PRO A 70 12.83 -0.10 -3.10
C PRO A 70 13.17 0.32 -4.54
N HIS A 71 13.44 1.61 -4.77
CA HIS A 71 13.77 2.14 -6.09
C HIS A 71 14.85 3.21 -5.97
N LEU A 72 15.92 3.03 -6.73
CA LEU A 72 17.10 3.88 -6.70
C LEU A 72 17.45 4.28 -8.13
N LEU A 73 17.45 5.59 -8.38
CA LEU A 73 17.79 6.18 -9.66
C LEU A 73 19.21 6.75 -9.58
N VAL A 74 20.13 6.18 -10.33
CA VAL A 74 21.52 6.66 -10.44
C VAL A 74 21.65 7.44 -11.73
N GLY A 75 22.16 8.67 -11.65
CA GLY A 75 22.53 9.45 -12.84
C GLY A 75 23.85 10.17 -12.65
N PRO A 76 24.34 10.89 -13.68
CA PRO A 76 25.63 11.60 -13.65
C PRO A 76 25.73 12.62 -12.51
N ALA A 77 24.59 13.20 -12.13
CA ALA A 77 24.50 14.22 -11.09
C ALA A 77 24.35 13.64 -9.66
N GLY A 78 24.21 12.31 -9.49
CA GLY A 78 24.10 11.67 -8.18
C GLY A 78 23.03 10.57 -8.09
N VAL A 79 22.71 10.18 -6.85
CA VAL A 79 21.78 9.10 -6.52
C VAL A 79 20.49 9.66 -5.93
N TRP A 80 19.35 9.22 -6.47
CA TRP A 80 18.02 9.64 -6.05
C TRP A 80 17.21 8.45 -5.54
N ILE A 81 16.56 8.65 -4.39
CA ILE A 81 15.71 7.63 -3.75
C ILE A 81 14.26 7.88 -4.13
N LEU A 82 13.64 6.91 -4.81
CA LEU A 82 12.23 7.00 -5.21
C LEU A 82 11.38 6.11 -4.30
N ARG A 83 10.44 6.74 -3.59
CA ARG A 83 9.49 6.07 -2.68
C ARG A 83 8.08 6.29 -3.22
N PRO A 84 7.54 5.37 -4.03
CA PRO A 84 6.17 5.49 -4.53
C PRO A 84 5.19 5.33 -3.36
N TYR A 85 4.28 6.30 -3.23
CA TYR A 85 3.16 6.21 -2.29
C TYR A 85 1.86 6.04 -3.06
N HIS A 86 0.98 5.18 -2.55
CA HIS A 86 -0.34 4.99 -3.14
C HIS A 86 -1.26 6.16 -2.77
N GLN A 87 -1.17 7.23 -3.54
CA GLN A 87 -1.99 8.42 -3.33
C GLN A 87 -3.15 8.44 -4.32
N GLY A 88 -4.36 8.23 -3.82
CA GLY A 88 -5.58 8.41 -4.61
C GLY A 88 -5.83 9.88 -4.94
N GLY A 89 -6.48 10.12 -6.08
CA GLY A 89 -6.91 11.43 -6.53
C GLY A 89 -5.95 12.20 -7.41
N LYS A 90 -6.43 13.33 -7.93
CA LYS A 90 -5.65 14.21 -8.80
C LYS A 90 -4.96 15.27 -7.96
N ILE A 91 -3.62 15.27 -7.99
CA ILE A 91 -2.81 16.35 -7.43
C ILE A 91 -2.84 17.52 -8.42
N PHE A 92 -3.19 18.70 -7.96
CA PHE A 92 -3.22 19.93 -8.75
C PHE A 92 -2.65 21.09 -7.95
N TYR A 93 -2.00 22.02 -8.64
CA TYR A 93 -1.49 23.23 -8.04
C TYR A 93 -2.58 24.30 -7.99
N ASP A 94 -2.87 24.82 -6.80
CA ASP A 94 -3.79 25.95 -6.61
C ASP A 94 -2.98 27.25 -6.70
N GLY A 95 -3.02 27.90 -7.87
CA GLY A 95 -2.28 29.14 -8.13
C GLY A 95 -2.71 30.31 -7.24
N ALA A 96 -3.97 30.34 -6.79
CA ALA A 96 -4.47 31.37 -5.89
C ALA A 96 -3.94 31.19 -4.46
N LYS A 97 -3.82 29.95 -4.01
CA LYS A 97 -3.34 29.61 -2.66
C LYS A 97 -1.86 29.22 -2.60
N LYS A 98 -1.14 29.33 -3.73
CA LYS A 98 0.26 28.94 -3.93
C LYS A 98 0.61 27.59 -3.27
N ARG A 99 -0.30 26.62 -3.34
CA ARG A 99 -0.15 25.33 -2.64
C ARG A 99 -0.66 24.17 -3.47
N TRP A 100 -0.01 23.02 -3.31
CA TRP A 100 -0.46 21.76 -3.88
C TRP A 100 -1.69 21.25 -3.13
N LYS A 101 -2.68 20.79 -3.88
CA LYS A 101 -3.88 20.15 -3.35
C LYS A 101 -4.08 18.81 -4.00
N ASN A 102 -4.66 17.89 -3.25
CA ASN A 102 -5.11 16.63 -3.79
C ASN A 102 -6.64 16.61 -3.79
N LYS A 103 -7.26 16.61 -4.99
CA LYS A 103 -8.69 16.30 -5.16
C LYS A 103 -8.81 14.77 -5.20
N GLY A 104 -8.75 14.18 -4.02
CA GLY A 104 -8.56 12.74 -3.87
C GLY A 104 -9.10 12.23 -2.57
N GLY A 105 -10.38 11.89 -2.61
CA GLY A 105 -11.05 11.17 -1.56
C GLY A 105 -12.08 12.01 -0.83
N GLY A 106 -13.35 11.78 -1.17
CA GLY A 106 -14.43 12.09 -0.24
C GLY A 106 -14.27 11.30 1.06
N PHE A 107 -15.13 11.57 2.04
CA PHE A 107 -15.16 10.92 3.35
C PHE A 107 -14.95 9.38 3.28
N PHE A 108 -15.57 8.73 2.29
CA PHE A 108 -15.43 7.29 2.03
C PHE A 108 -14.00 6.82 1.67
N ALA A 109 -13.23 7.58 0.90
CA ALA A 109 -11.85 7.19 0.58
C ALA A 109 -10.89 7.44 1.75
N GLY A 110 -11.22 8.38 2.64
CA GLY A 110 -10.53 8.55 3.92
C GLY A 110 -10.80 7.37 4.86
N TYR A 111 -12.04 6.89 4.90
CA TYR A 111 -12.43 5.70 5.68
C TYR A 111 -11.75 4.42 5.19
N MET A 112 -11.68 4.20 3.87
CA MET A 112 -10.97 3.03 3.30
C MET A 112 -9.47 3.04 3.64
N ARG A 113 -8.81 4.21 3.68
CA ARG A 113 -7.41 4.32 4.12
C ARG A 113 -7.16 3.90 5.58
N ILE A 114 -8.17 4.03 6.45
CA ILE A 114 -8.04 3.71 7.88
C ILE A 114 -8.40 2.24 8.15
N PHE A 115 -9.38 1.68 7.43
CA PHE A 115 -9.93 0.35 7.72
C PHE A 115 -9.51 -0.77 6.75
N GLY A 116 -8.80 -0.46 5.66
CA GLY A 116 -8.13 -1.48 4.84
C GLY A 116 -8.20 -1.19 3.34
N LEU A 117 -7.14 -1.60 2.64
CA LEU A 117 -6.88 -1.59 1.19
C LEU A 117 -6.24 -0.32 0.62
#